data_AF-A0A976EC76-F1
#
_entry.id   AF-A0A976EC76-F1
#
_cell.length_a   1.000
_cell.length_b   1.000
_cell.length_c   1.000
_cell.angle_alpha   90.00
_cell.angle_beta   90.00
_cell.angle_gamma   90.00
#
_symmetry.space_group_name_H-M   'P 1'
#
loop_
_entity.id
_entity.type
_entity.pdbx_description
1 polymer ?
#
loop_
_entity_poly.entity_id
_entity_poly.type
_entity_poly.pdbx_seq_one_letter_code
_entity_poly.pdbx_strand_id
1 'polypeptide(L)'
;MIDIRCAACNRKLGTGQFSLLIIKCARCSTLNTFTERPGQAFEPANRAPPPERPERQNHQGNDHARNSTANRPGLSRVSRPTGSTSQ
;
A
#
# COMPACT_ATOMS: atom_id res chain seq x y z
N MET A 1 -6.37 -21.00 -5.22
CA MET A 1 -7.18 -21.54 -6.34
C MET A 1 -8.53 -20.83 -6.36
N ILE A 2 -9.10 -20.60 -7.55
CA ILE A 2 -10.40 -19.90 -7.73
C ILE A 2 -11.56 -20.89 -7.75
N ASP A 3 -12.71 -20.45 -7.26
CA ASP A 3 -13.96 -21.21 -7.27
C ASP A 3 -14.71 -20.99 -8.58
N ILE A 4 -15.09 -22.07 -9.24
CA ILE A 4 -15.72 -22.06 -10.57
C ILE A 4 -17.18 -22.43 -10.39
N ARG A 5 -18.07 -21.49 -10.68
CA ARG A 5 -19.52 -21.65 -10.48
C ARG A 5 -20.25 -21.55 -11.80
N CYS A 6 -21.27 -22.38 -11.97
CA CYS A 6 -22.12 -22.32 -13.14
C CYS A 6 -22.84 -20.96 -13.22
N ALA A 7 -22.79 -20.29 -14.37
CA ALA A 7 -23.44 -19.00 -14.58
C ALA A 7 -24.98 -19.08 -14.52
N ALA A 8 -25.56 -20.25 -14.80
CA ALA A 8 -27.02 -20.43 -14.81
C ALA A 8 -27.59 -20.81 -13.44
N CYS A 9 -26.96 -21.74 -12.71
CA CYS A 9 -27.51 -22.28 -11.46
C CYS A 9 -26.66 -21.98 -10.21
N ASN A 10 -25.54 -21.26 -10.36
CA ASN A 10 -24.59 -20.90 -9.29
C ASN A 10 -23.99 -22.09 -8.51
N ARG A 11 -24.22 -23.32 -8.97
CA ARG A 11 -23.63 -24.53 -8.38
C ARG A 11 -22.13 -24.54 -8.65
N LYS A 12 -21.34 -24.89 -7.63
CA LYS A 12 -19.91 -25.13 -7.75
C LYS A 12 -19.63 -26.26 -8.73
N LEU A 13 -18.79 -25.99 -9.71
CA LEU A 13 -18.30 -26.94 -10.72
C LEU A 13 -16.94 -27.50 -10.32
N GLY A 14 -16.11 -26.70 -9.65
CA GLY A 14 -14.79 -27.10 -9.20
C GLY A 14 -13.99 -25.93 -8.66
N THR A 15 -12.73 -26.18 -8.37
CA THR A 15 -11.74 -25.16 -7.99
C THR A 15 -10.44 -25.43 -8.74
N GLY A 16 -9.79 -24.38 -9.23
CA GLY A 16 -8.54 -24.55 -9.98
C GLY A 16 -7.91 -23.22 -10.38
N GLN A 17 -6.92 -23.30 -11.26
CA GLN A 17 -6.42 -22.18 -12.05
C GLN A 17 -6.58 -22.60 -13.52
N PHE A 18 -6.97 -21.67 -14.38
CA PHE A 18 -7.22 -21.93 -15.78
C PHE A 18 -7.00 -20.66 -16.58
N SER A 19 -6.46 -20.79 -17.79
CA SER A 19 -6.44 -19.71 -18.78
C SER A 19 -7.75 -19.64 -19.55
N LEU A 20 -8.24 -20.81 -19.98
CA LEU A 20 -9.53 -21.01 -20.62
C LEU A 20 -10.12 -22.32 -20.10
N LEU A 21 -11.38 -22.29 -19.67
CA LEU A 21 -12.13 -23.47 -19.26
C LEU A 21 -13.48 -23.50 -19.94
N ILE A 22 -13.75 -24.56 -20.69
CA ILE A 22 -15.06 -24.86 -21.28
C ILE A 22 -15.60 -26.12 -20.61
N ILE A 23 -16.71 -26.00 -19.87
CA ILE A 23 -17.25 -27.10 -19.07
C ILE A 23 -18.77 -27.10 -19.05
N LYS A 24 -19.37 -28.30 -19.17
CA LYS A 24 -20.81 -28.51 -19.04
C LYS A 24 -21.19 -28.67 -17.56
N CYS A 25 -22.24 -27.97 -17.13
CA CYS A 25 -22.78 -28.17 -15.79
C CYS A 25 -23.56 -29.49 -15.72
N ALA A 26 -23.17 -30.38 -14.80
CA ALA A 26 -23.87 -31.67 -14.58
C ALA A 26 -25.30 -31.52 -14.03
N ARG A 27 -25.71 -30.33 -13.57
CA ARG A 27 -27.04 -30.09 -13.00
C ARG A 27 -28.04 -29.53 -14.02
N CYS A 28 -27.66 -28.45 -14.72
CA CYS A 28 -28.55 -27.73 -15.62
C CYS A 28 -28.14 -27.84 -17.10
N SER A 29 -27.10 -28.62 -17.41
CA SER A 29 -26.58 -28.82 -18.77
C SER A 29 -26.05 -27.57 -19.50
N THR A 30 -26.02 -26.41 -18.86
CA THR A 30 -25.42 -25.19 -19.41
C THR A 30 -23.94 -25.40 -19.73
N LEU A 31 -23.53 -25.00 -20.94
CA LEU A 31 -22.13 -24.91 -21.32
C LEU A 31 -21.56 -23.58 -20.81
N ASN A 32 -20.55 -23.65 -19.95
CA ASN A 32 -19.94 -22.46 -19.35
C ASN A 32 -18.54 -22.28 -19.93
N THR A 33 -18.19 -21.04 -20.25
CA THR A 33 -16.87 -20.64 -20.74
C THR A 33 -16.29 -19.62 -19.76
N PHE A 34 -15.14 -19.95 -19.16
CA PHE A 34 -14.44 -19.08 -18.23
C PHE A 34 -13.05 -18.76 -18.78
N THR A 35 -12.62 -17.52 -18.60
CA THR A 35 -11.27 -17.07 -18.92
C THR A 35 -10.60 -16.50 -17.67
N GLU A 36 -9.27 -16.59 -17.61
CA GLU A 36 -8.51 -15.91 -16.56
C GLU A 36 -8.79 -14.41 -16.59
N ARG A 37 -9.02 -13.80 -15.42
CA ARG A 37 -9.01 -12.34 -15.32
C ARG A 37 -7.55 -11.88 -15.23
N PRO A 38 -7.08 -11.02 -16.15
CA PRO A 38 -5.79 -10.37 -15.97
C PRO A 38 -5.84 -9.56 -14.66
N GLY A 39 -4.87 -9.79 -13.77
CA GLY A 39 -4.77 -9.10 -12.48
C GLY A 39 -5.12 -9.92 -11.23
N GLN A 40 -5.53 -11.19 -11.36
CA GLN A 40 -5.42 -12.12 -10.22
C GLN A 40 -3.97 -12.61 -10.09
N ALA A 41 -3.06 -11.68 -9.82
CA ALA A 41 -1.74 -12.01 -9.34
C ALA A 41 -1.92 -12.70 -7.98
N PHE A 42 -1.72 -14.02 -7.95
CA PHE A 42 -1.42 -14.70 -6.70
C PHE A 42 -0.08 -14.13 -6.25
N GLU A 43 -0.07 -13.21 -5.27
CA GLU A 43 1.15 -12.79 -4.61
C GLU A 43 1.89 -14.07 -4.18
N PRO A 44 3.09 -14.34 -4.72
CA PRO A 44 3.88 -15.45 -4.21
C PRO A 44 4.14 -15.17 -2.74
N ALA A 45 3.84 -16.12 -1.86
CA ALA A 45 4.01 -16.00 -0.40
C ALA A 45 5.47 -15.80 0.07
N ASN A 46 6.40 -15.47 -0.84
CA ASN A 46 7.83 -15.30 -0.63
C ASN A 46 8.31 -13.86 -0.94
N ARG A 47 7.50 -12.83 -0.67
CA ARG A 47 8.06 -11.49 -0.53
C ARG A 47 8.91 -11.47 0.74
N ALA A 48 10.23 -11.53 0.57
CA ALA A 48 11.17 -11.24 1.65
C ALA A 48 10.78 -9.88 2.27
N PRO A 49 10.84 -9.74 3.61
CA PRO A 49 10.58 -8.46 4.25
C PRO A 49 11.50 -7.40 3.61
N PRO A 50 10.99 -6.17 3.40
CA PRO A 50 11.81 -5.09 2.85
C PRO A 50 13.06 -4.93 3.71
N PRO A 51 14.25 -4.72 3.11
CA PRO A 51 15.48 -4.59 3.88
C PRO A 51 15.34 -3.42 4.87
N GLU A 52 15.50 -3.70 6.16
CA GLU A 52 15.55 -2.69 7.21
C GLU A 52 16.66 -1.70 6.85
N ARG A 53 16.29 -0.43 6.66
CA ARG A 53 17.27 0.63 6.42
C ARG A 53 18.03 0.85 7.73
N PRO A 54 19.37 0.84 7.73
CA PRO A 54 20.13 1.13 8.94
C PRO A 54 19.79 2.55 9.42
N GLU A 55 19.25 2.66 10.64
CA GLU A 55 19.11 3.93 11.34
C GLU A 55 20.50 4.56 11.47
N ARG A 56 20.64 5.79 10.98
CA ARG A 56 21.90 6.53 11.06
C ARG A 56 22.18 6.84 12.53
N GLN A 57 23.17 6.15 13.08
CA GLN A 57 23.68 6.39 14.43
C GLN A 57 24.32 7.80 14.47
N ASN A 58 23.61 8.74 15.09
CA ASN A 58 24.05 10.12 15.27
C ASN A 58 25.13 10.17 16.36
N HIS A 59 26.39 10.05 15.95
CA HIS A 59 27.55 10.27 16.81
C HIS A 59 27.69 11.77 17.09
N GLN A 60 26.94 12.29 18.06
CA GLN A 60 27.16 13.65 18.56
C GLN A 60 28.45 13.67 19.36
N GLY A 61 29.49 14.22 18.73
CA GLY A 61 30.77 14.51 19.34
C GLY A 61 30.63 15.51 20.47
N ASN A 62 31.33 15.23 21.57
CA ASN A 62 31.58 16.18 22.63
C ASN A 62 32.61 17.21 22.13
N ASP A 63 32.16 18.35 21.64
CA ASP A 63 33.02 19.48 21.32
C ASP A 63 33.00 20.51 22.46
N HIS A 64 34.03 20.43 23.30
CA HIS A 64 34.42 21.50 24.22
C HIS A 64 34.86 22.74 23.44
N ALA A 65 34.04 23.80 23.45
CA ALA A 65 34.47 25.16 23.12
C ALA A 65 33.80 26.13 24.12
N ARG A 66 34.46 26.46 25.23
CA ARG A 66 35.35 27.61 25.40
C ARG A 66 34.72 28.95 24.98
N ASN A 67 34.14 29.60 26.00
CA ASN A 67 34.38 30.99 26.38
C ASN A 67 33.62 32.13 25.67
N SER A 68 32.96 32.91 26.54
CA SER A 68 32.97 34.37 26.61
C SER A 68 31.85 35.20 25.97
N THR A 69 31.19 35.93 26.88
CA THR A 69 30.70 37.32 26.78
C THR A 69 29.67 37.67 25.70
N ALA A 70 28.46 38.03 26.15
CA ALA A 70 28.09 39.44 26.35
C ALA A 70 26.55 39.64 26.30
N ASN A 71 26.07 40.47 27.22
CA ASN A 71 24.93 41.38 27.10
C ASN A 71 23.49 40.85 26.89
N ARG A 72 22.70 40.97 27.97
CA ARG A 72 21.27 41.38 28.01
C ARG A 72 21.05 42.72 27.24
N PRO A 73 19.83 43.32 27.19
CA PRO A 73 18.44 42.81 27.16
C PRO A 73 17.59 43.46 26.04
N GLY A 74 16.40 42.91 25.78
CA GLY A 74 15.20 43.74 25.53
C GLY A 74 14.78 44.04 24.09
N LEU A 75 13.50 44.44 24.02
CA LEU A 75 12.73 45.03 22.91
C LEU A 75 12.17 44.02 21.90
N SER A 76 10.90 43.61 22.03
CA SER A 76 9.64 44.36 21.82
C SER A 76 9.26 44.53 20.36
N ARG A 77 7.97 44.22 20.11
CA ARG A 77 7.08 44.72 19.03
C ARG A 77 7.29 44.09 17.65
N VAL A 78 6.28 43.92 16.80
CA VAL A 78 4.81 43.92 16.85
C VAL A 78 4.34 43.55 15.43
N SER A 79 3.11 43.02 15.28
CA SER A 79 2.23 43.14 14.09
C SER A 79 2.59 42.32 12.83
N ARG A 80 1.65 41.74 12.06
CA ARG A 80 0.18 41.81 11.95
C ARG A 80 -0.32 40.60 11.13
N PRO A 81 -1.62 40.27 11.18
CA PRO A 81 -2.21 39.12 10.50
C PRO A 81 -2.30 39.31 8.97
N THR A 82 -2.09 38.20 8.25
CA THR A 82 -2.27 38.09 6.79
C THR A 82 -3.75 38.10 6.42
N GLY A 83 -4.18 39.17 5.74
CA GLY A 83 -5.50 39.26 5.12
C GLY A 83 -5.64 38.26 3.98
N SER A 84 -6.80 37.60 3.93
CA SER A 84 -7.22 36.73 2.84
C SER A 84 -8.66 37.06 2.42
N THR A 85 -8.79 37.42 1.14
CA THR A 85 -9.77 36.89 0.18
C THR A 85 -11.15 37.53 -0.01
N SER A 86 -11.42 37.79 -1.31
CA SER A 86 -12.70 37.91 -2.06
C SER A 86 -13.48 39.24 -1.93
N GLN A 87 -13.94 39.88 -3.01
CA GLN A 87 -14.22 39.49 -4.41
C GLN A 87 -13.79 40.59 -5.40
#